data_AF-A0A7S0L0X3-F1
#
_entry.id   AF-A0A7S0L0X3-F1
#
_cell.length_a   1.000
_cell.length_b   1.000
_cell.length_c   1.000
_cell.angle_alpha   90.00
_cell.angle_beta   90.00
_cell.angle_gamma   90.00
#
_symmetry.space_group_name_H-M   'P 1'
#
loop_
_entity.id
_entity.type
_entity.pdbx_description
1 polymer ?
#
loop_
_entity_poly.entity_id
_entity_poly.type
_entity_poly.pdbx_seq_one_letter_code
_entity_poly.pdbx_strand_id
1 'polypeptide(L)'
;VLPPRSAHALPPCLGQLMRDTSSPIADLYPLVFDLDLNGKKFAWQAIVKLPFIDETRLLSAMDHAAENLTEDERKRNSHGTPLLFVSDAHALFALICSCYAAAGGQQAAVSIPPLSGGELA
;
A
#
# COMPACT_ATOMS: atom_id res chain seq x y z
N VAL A 1 -2.34 -7.83 -4.44
CA VAL A 1 -3.50 -8.08 -5.34
C VAL A 1 -3.35 -7.49 -6.76
N LEU A 2 -2.17 -7.01 -7.19
CA LEU A 2 -1.99 -6.41 -8.53
C LEU A 2 -1.75 -7.49 -9.61
N PRO A 3 -2.08 -7.23 -10.90
CA PRO A 3 -1.62 -8.03 -12.04
C PRO A 3 -0.27 -7.52 -12.60
N PRO A 4 0.46 -8.30 -13.43
CA PRO A 4 1.76 -7.90 -14.00
C PRO A 4 1.76 -6.57 -14.75
N ARG A 5 0.65 -6.23 -15.40
CA ARG A 5 0.48 -4.94 -16.10
C ARG A 5 0.57 -3.73 -15.16
N SER A 6 0.24 -3.93 -13.89
CA SER A 6 0.32 -2.91 -12.83
C SER A 6 1.60 -3.01 -12.00
N ALA A 7 2.61 -3.78 -12.44
CA ALA A 7 3.88 -3.93 -11.71
C ALA A 7 4.64 -2.61 -11.52
N HIS A 8 4.35 -1.58 -12.32
CA HIS A 8 4.89 -0.23 -12.15
C HIS A 8 4.46 0.46 -10.85
N ALA A 9 3.41 -0.04 -10.19
CA ALA A 9 2.95 0.46 -8.89
C ALA A 9 3.76 -0.12 -7.70
N LEU A 10 4.71 -1.00 -7.97
CA LEU A 10 5.60 -1.60 -6.99
C LEU A 10 7.05 -1.11 -7.20
N PRO A 11 7.91 -1.21 -6.17
CA PRO A 11 9.36 -1.14 -6.33
C PRO A 11 9.84 -2.05 -7.47
N PRO A 12 10.84 -1.64 -8.27
CA PRO A 12 11.29 -2.42 -9.43
C PRO A 12 11.66 -3.88 -9.11
N CYS A 13 12.28 -4.14 -7.96
CA CYS A 13 12.65 -5.50 -7.52
C CYS A 13 11.43 -6.40 -7.31
N LEU A 14 10.37 -5.89 -6.68
CA LEU A 14 9.12 -6.63 -6.47
C LEU A 14 8.32 -6.75 -7.77
N GLY A 15 8.32 -5.71 -8.60
CA GLY A 15 7.65 -5.72 -9.90
C GLY A 15 8.27 -6.69 -10.92
N GLN A 16 9.53 -7.12 -10.72
CA GLN A 16 10.15 -8.17 -11.52
C GLN A 16 9.58 -9.56 -11.19
N LEU A 17 9.27 -9.84 -9.93
CA LEU A 17 8.68 -11.13 -9.51
C LEU A 17 7.35 -11.45 -10.22
N MET A 18 6.64 -10.43 -10.70
CA MET A 18 5.38 -10.58 -11.43
C MET A 18 5.55 -10.73 -12.95
N ARG A 19 6.67 -10.23 -13.50
CA ARG A 19 6.88 -10.13 -14.96
C ARG A 19 7.83 -11.19 -15.49
N ASP A 20 8.78 -11.61 -14.67
CA ASP A 20 9.78 -12.58 -15.05
C ASP A 20 9.17 -13.99 -15.03
N THR A 21 9.26 -14.70 -16.15
CA THR A 21 8.79 -16.07 -16.31
C THR A 21 9.61 -17.07 -15.49
N SER A 22 10.82 -16.70 -15.08
CA SER A 22 11.69 -17.50 -14.21
C SER A 22 11.43 -17.26 -12.71
N SER A 23 10.53 -16.34 -12.37
CA SER A 23 10.14 -16.04 -10.99
C SER A 23 9.56 -17.29 -10.30
N PRO A 24 9.91 -17.55 -9.03
CA PRO A 24 9.34 -18.66 -8.25
C PRO A 24 7.82 -18.53 -8.01
N ILE A 25 7.24 -17.37 -8.36
CA ILE A 25 5.82 -17.07 -8.23
C ILE A 25 5.16 -16.68 -9.55
N ALA A 26 5.78 -16.98 -10.70
CA ALA A 26 5.26 -16.63 -12.03
C ALA A 26 3.86 -17.22 -12.31
N ASP A 27 3.58 -18.43 -11.83
CA ASP A 27 2.29 -19.12 -11.95
C ASP A 27 1.14 -18.40 -11.23
N LEU A 28 1.42 -17.54 -10.24
CA LEU A 28 0.41 -16.71 -9.59
C LEU A 28 -0.10 -15.58 -10.51
N TYR A 29 0.59 -15.35 -11.64
CA TYR A 29 0.34 -14.24 -12.56
C TYR A 29 0.14 -14.69 -14.01
N PRO A 30 -0.88 -15.51 -14.30
CA PRO A 30 -1.13 -15.95 -15.67
C PRO A 30 -1.48 -14.77 -16.58
N LEU A 31 -0.87 -14.73 -17.78
CA LEU A 31 -1.19 -13.73 -18.80
C LEU A 31 -2.58 -13.93 -19.40
N VAL A 32 -3.05 -15.18 -19.42
CA VAL A 32 -4.36 -15.59 -19.91
C VAL A 32 -5.00 -16.47 -18.84
N PHE A 33 -6.24 -16.17 -18.49
CA PHE A 33 -7.01 -16.90 -17.48
C PHE A 33 -8.46 -17.10 -17.94
N ASP A 34 -9.11 -18.12 -17.42
CA ASP A 34 -10.45 -18.49 -17.82
C ASP A 34 -11.51 -17.68 -17.06
N LEU A 35 -12.60 -17.38 -17.78
CA LEU A 35 -13.80 -16.75 -17.24
C LEU A 35 -14.96 -17.75 -17.29
N ASP A 36 -15.54 -18.04 -16.14
CA ASP A 36 -16.71 -18.91 -16.04
C ASP A 36 -17.98 -18.09 -15.86
N LEU A 37 -18.78 -18.01 -16.93
CA LEU A 37 -20.03 -17.25 -16.92
C LEU A 37 -21.10 -17.89 -16.04
N ASN A 38 -21.08 -19.21 -15.78
CA ASN A 38 -22.09 -19.92 -15.00
C ASN A 38 -23.55 -19.45 -15.29
N GLY A 39 -23.91 -19.34 -16.56
CA GLY A 39 -25.24 -18.88 -17.02
C GLY A 39 -25.48 -17.37 -16.96
N LYS A 40 -24.48 -16.55 -16.62
CA LYS A 40 -24.53 -15.08 -16.64
C LYS A 40 -24.30 -14.53 -18.04
N LYS A 41 -24.83 -13.33 -18.30
CA LYS A 41 -24.85 -12.70 -19.63
C LYS A 41 -23.59 -11.88 -19.92
N PHE A 42 -22.97 -11.29 -18.91
CA PHE A 42 -21.87 -10.34 -19.09
C PHE A 42 -20.58 -10.83 -18.42
N ALA A 43 -19.44 -10.58 -19.06
CA ALA A 43 -18.13 -11.03 -18.58
C ALA A 43 -17.76 -10.52 -17.18
N TRP A 44 -18.22 -9.33 -16.78
CA TRP A 44 -17.98 -8.80 -15.43
C TRP A 44 -18.74 -9.57 -14.33
N GLN A 45 -19.72 -10.39 -14.71
CA GLN A 45 -20.43 -11.31 -13.80
C GLN A 45 -19.77 -12.69 -13.75
N ALA A 46 -18.78 -12.95 -14.60
CA ALA A 46 -18.10 -14.24 -14.65
C ALA A 46 -17.21 -14.43 -13.42
N ILE A 47 -17.06 -15.68 -13.02
CA ILE A 47 -16.09 -16.10 -12.02
C ILE A 47 -14.73 -16.16 -12.72
N VAL A 48 -13.77 -15.41 -12.20
CA VAL A 48 -12.39 -15.41 -12.68
C VAL A 48 -11.65 -16.59 -12.08
N LYS A 49 -11.17 -17.52 -12.90
CA LYS A 49 -10.43 -18.71 -12.46
C LYS A 49 -8.93 -18.41 -12.34
N LEU A 50 -8.55 -17.78 -11.23
CA LEU A 50 -7.14 -17.58 -10.85
C LEU A 50 -6.71 -18.62 -9.80
N PRO A 51 -5.42 -19.01 -9.79
CA PRO A 51 -4.88 -19.80 -8.70
C PRO A 51 -4.93 -19.00 -7.39
N PHE A 52 -5.22 -19.68 -6.29
CA PHE A 52 -5.07 -19.07 -4.97
C PHE A 52 -3.58 -18.92 -4.63
N ILE A 53 -3.26 -17.82 -3.95
CA ILE A 53 -1.90 -17.49 -3.56
C ILE A 53 -1.48 -18.37 -2.38
N ASP A 54 -0.33 -19.02 -2.48
CA ASP A 54 0.38 -19.60 -1.35
C ASP A 54 1.15 -18.48 -0.63
N GLU A 55 0.68 -18.11 0.55
CA GLU A 55 1.26 -17.03 1.36
C GLU A 55 2.73 -17.30 1.70
N THR A 56 3.06 -18.52 2.11
CA THR A 56 4.44 -18.84 2.54
C THR A 56 5.42 -18.75 1.39
N ARG A 57 5.01 -19.21 0.20
CA ARG A 57 5.82 -19.13 -1.01
C ARG A 57 5.97 -17.69 -1.50
N LEU A 58 4.90 -16.90 -1.42
CA LEU A 58 4.93 -15.49 -1.79
C LEU A 58 5.87 -14.69 -0.88
N LEU A 59 5.73 -14.84 0.44
CA LEU A 59 6.56 -14.13 1.40
C LEU A 59 8.04 -14.48 1.23
N SER A 60 8.37 -15.77 1.06
CA SER A 60 9.75 -16.20 0.83
C SER A 60 10.37 -15.59 -0.44
N ALA A 61 9.62 -15.51 -1.54
CA ALA A 61 10.09 -14.85 -2.76
C ALA A 61 10.25 -13.33 -2.59
N MET A 62 9.34 -12.71 -1.84
CA MET A 62 9.38 -11.28 -1.55
C MET A 62 10.54 -10.90 -0.64
N ASP A 63 10.85 -11.70 0.39
CA ASP A 63 11.93 -11.42 1.34
C ASP A 63 13.28 -11.27 0.63
N HIS A 64 13.58 -12.17 -0.31
CA HIS A 64 14.81 -12.09 -1.10
C HIS A 64 14.86 -10.82 -1.97
N ALA A 65 13.73 -10.44 -2.58
CA ALA A 65 13.65 -9.21 -3.36
C ALA A 65 13.65 -7.93 -2.48
N ALA A 66 13.17 -8.04 -1.24
CA ALA A 66 13.06 -6.94 -0.28
C ALA A 66 14.41 -6.46 0.25
N GLU A 67 15.47 -7.25 0.10
CA GLU A 67 16.86 -6.84 0.34
C GLU A 67 17.27 -5.66 -0.55
N ASN A 68 16.70 -5.56 -1.75
CA ASN A 68 17.00 -4.52 -2.74
C ASN A 68 16.10 -3.27 -2.61
N LEU A 69 15.25 -3.18 -1.58
CA LEU A 69 14.42 -2.00 -1.35
C LEU A 69 15.26 -0.84 -0.85
N THR A 70 14.97 0.35 -1.38
CA THR A 70 15.51 1.60 -0.85
C THR A 70 14.97 1.86 0.57
N GLU A 71 15.68 2.71 1.33
CA GLU A 71 15.24 3.05 2.69
C GLU A 71 13.86 3.73 2.71
N ASP A 72 13.58 4.60 1.74
CA ASP A 72 12.26 5.23 1.63
C ASP A 72 11.15 4.22 1.32
N GLU A 73 11.42 3.23 0.47
CA GLU A 73 10.45 2.16 0.18
C GLU A 73 10.22 1.26 1.40
N ARG A 74 11.28 0.92 2.14
CA ARG A 74 11.18 0.18 3.40
C ARG A 74 10.36 0.94 4.43
N LYS A 75 10.59 2.25 4.56
CA LYS A 75 9.82 3.13 5.44
C LYS A 75 8.34 3.19 5.04
N ARG A 76 8.02 3.28 3.74
CA ARG A 76 6.63 3.22 3.24
C ARG A 76 5.96 1.87 3.48
N ASN A 77 6.74 0.80 3.54
CA ASN A 77 6.25 -0.55 3.86
C ASN A 77 6.21 -0.81 5.38
N SER A 78 5.84 0.21 6.16
CA SER A 78 5.66 0.09 7.61
C SER A 78 4.28 0.59 8.03
N HIS A 79 3.82 0.16 9.20
CA HIS A 79 2.57 0.65 9.78
C HIS A 79 2.77 2.09 10.27
N GLY A 80 2.02 3.02 9.69
CA GLY A 80 1.93 4.39 10.19
C GLY A 80 1.09 4.48 11.47
N THR A 81 1.22 5.61 12.16
CA THR A 81 0.36 5.95 13.31
C THR A 81 -0.75 6.91 12.86
N PRO A 82 -1.95 6.82 13.46
CA PRO A 82 -3.02 7.78 13.18
C PRO A 82 -2.59 9.18 13.63
N LEU A 83 -2.94 10.19 12.84
CA LEU A 83 -2.68 11.61 13.13
C LEU A 83 -3.98 12.30 13.54
N LEU A 84 -3.90 13.13 14.58
CA LEU A 84 -4.99 13.98 15.03
C LEU A 84 -4.63 15.44 14.80
N PHE A 85 -5.47 16.16 14.07
CA PHE A 85 -5.31 17.58 13.78
C PHE A 85 -6.39 18.36 14.51
N VAL A 86 -5.98 19.37 15.27
CA VAL A 86 -6.89 20.22 16.05
C VAL A 86 -6.46 21.67 15.88
N SER A 87 -7.41 22.54 15.53
CA SER A 87 -7.19 23.99 15.50
C SER A 87 -6.92 24.50 16.90
N ASP A 88 -6.03 25.48 17.01
CA ASP A 88 -5.78 26.28 18.21
C ASP A 88 -7.05 26.90 18.82
N ALA A 89 -8.07 27.19 18.01
CA ALA A 89 -9.37 27.71 18.45
C ALA A 89 -10.31 26.63 19.03
N HIS A 90 -10.00 25.34 18.88
CA HIS A 90 -10.87 24.25 19.34
C HIS A 90 -10.66 23.98 20.83
N ALA A 91 -11.74 23.75 21.57
CA ALA A 91 -11.71 23.56 23.03
C ALA A 91 -10.79 22.41 23.51
N LEU A 92 -10.53 21.41 22.65
CA LEU A 92 -9.66 20.27 22.95
C LEU A 92 -8.16 20.55 22.75
N PHE A 93 -7.78 21.69 22.16
CA PHE A 93 -6.39 22.00 21.81
C PHE A 93 -5.46 21.94 23.03
N ALA A 94 -5.82 22.66 24.10
CA ALA A 94 -5.02 22.71 25.32
C ALA A 94 -4.83 21.32 25.96
N LEU A 95 -5.88 20.49 25.97
CA LEU A 95 -5.82 19.13 26.50
C LEU A 95 -4.84 18.28 25.68
N ILE A 96 -4.96 18.29 24.37
CA ILE A 96 -4.09 17.52 23.47
C ILE A 96 -2.65 17.98 23.62
N CYS A 97 -2.37 19.28 23.65
CA CYS A 97 -1.03 19.80 23.89
C CYS A 97 -0.44 19.28 25.21
N SER A 98 -1.23 19.19 26.28
CA SER A 98 -0.77 18.66 27.55
C SER A 98 -0.40 17.18 27.49
N CYS A 99 -1.16 16.36 26.75
CA CYS A 99 -0.87 14.94 26.53
C CYS A 99 0.47 14.74 25.80
N TYR A 100 0.79 15.57 24.80
CA TYR A 100 2.06 15.50 24.07
C TYR A 100 3.24 16.03 24.89
N ALA A 101 3.06 17.09 25.68
CA ALA A 101 4.11 17.65 26.53
C ALA A 101 4.53 16.70 27.67
N ALA A 102 3.56 15.99 28.27
CA ALA A 102 3.82 15.03 29.34
C ALA A 102 4.52 13.74 28.86
N ALA A 103 4.39 13.40 27.57
CA ALA A 103 4.90 12.15 27.02
C ALA A 103 6.40 12.16 26.66
N GLY A 104 7.13 13.27 26.88
CA GLY A 104 8.59 13.35 26.65
C GLY A 104 9.05 13.11 25.21
N GLY A 105 8.14 13.04 24.25
CA GLY A 105 8.42 12.71 22.86
C GLY A 105 8.95 13.91 22.07
N GLN A 106 10.10 13.76 21.44
CA GLN A 106 10.71 14.72 20.52
C GLN A 106 9.94 14.99 19.21
N GLN A 107 8.67 14.58 19.10
CA GLN A 107 7.79 15.01 18.01
C GLN A 107 6.97 16.19 18.50
N ALA A 108 7.62 17.35 18.47
CA ALA A 108 6.98 18.65 18.68
C ALA A 108 5.76 18.76 17.77
N ALA A 109 4.66 19.31 18.29
CA ALA A 109 3.48 19.65 17.52
C ALA A 109 3.91 20.32 16.19
N VAL A 110 3.75 19.61 15.08
CA VAL A 110 4.15 20.12 13.77
C VAL A 110 3.06 21.08 13.35
N SER A 111 3.38 22.38 13.36
CA SER A 111 2.51 23.40 12.79
C SER A 111 2.35 23.11 11.30
N ILE A 112 1.17 22.64 10.90
CA ILE A 112 0.85 22.53 9.48
C ILE A 112 0.61 23.96 8.97
N PRO A 113 1.29 24.41 7.92
CA PRO A 113 0.99 25.71 7.33
C PRO A 113 -0.49 25.75 6.92
N PRO A 114 -1.16 26.91 7.03
CA PRO A 114 -2.54 27.02 6.57
C PRO A 114 -2.60 26.54 5.11
N LEU A 115 -3.59 25.68 4.81
CA LEU A 115 -3.86 25.25 3.45
C LEU A 115 -3.96 26.51 2.59
N SER A 116 -2.96 26.76 1.74
CA SER A 116 -3.04 27.82 0.75
C SER A 116 -4.27 27.49 -0.09
N GLY A 117 -5.35 28.25 0.10
CA GLY A 117 -6.60 28.03 -0.62
C GLY A 117 -6.27 27.95 -2.10
N GLY A 118 -6.57 26.81 -2.72
CA GLY A 118 -6.59 26.74 -4.17
C GLY A 118 -7.59 27.78 -4.65
N GLU A 119 -7.10 28.78 -5.40
CA GLU A 119 -7.96 29.63 -6.18
C GLU A 119 -8.83 28.73 -7.05
N LEU A 120 -10.14 28.83 -6.87
CA LEU A 120 -11.12 28.31 -7.81
C LEU A 120 -10.98 29.16 -9.08
N ALA A 121 -10.35 28.61 -10.10
CA ALA A 121 -10.41 29.11 -11.48
C ALA A 121 -11.45 28.31 -12.27
#